data_AF-A0A7V7XJM6-F1
#
_entry.id   AF-A0A7V7XJM6-F1
#
_cell.length_a   1.000
_cell.length_b   1.000
_cell.length_c   1.000
_cell.angle_alpha   90.00
_cell.angle_beta   90.00
_cell.angle_gamma   90.00
#
_symmetry.space_group_name_H-M   'P 1'
#
loop_
_entity.id
_entity.type
_entity.pdbx_description
1 polymer ?
#
loop_
_entity_poly.entity_id
_entity_poly.type
_entity_poly.pdbx_seq_one_letter_code
_entity_poly.pdbx_strand_id
1 'polypeptide(L)'
;METKILDPNLPPEPPEEGASHAPEQKPSLGSPHAVLIIFESSPKTLQFDLIDRVTIGRRSEAGQQPDIDVAPFGGFPAGVSRLHVRLHRVDKNIIIEDLASRNGTFLDEVQVKPGELVPIRNGQSFRLGALRGWIYFENT
;
A
#
# COMPACT_ATOMS: atom_id res chain seq x y z
N MET A 1 -22.39 -29.98 50.80
CA MET A 1 -22.49 -28.59 51.27
C MET A 1 -21.08 -28.03 51.24
N GLU A 2 -20.72 -27.30 50.20
CA GLU A 2 -19.40 -26.67 50.07
C GLU A 2 -19.56 -25.15 50.12
N THR A 3 -18.90 -24.55 51.09
CA THR A 3 -18.91 -23.12 51.38
C THR A 3 -17.84 -22.46 50.51
N LYS A 4 -18.25 -21.62 49.55
CA LYS A 4 -17.33 -20.90 48.67
C LYS A 4 -16.80 -19.65 49.41
N ILE A 5 -15.50 -19.60 49.67
CA ILE A 5 -14.81 -18.43 50.22
C ILE A 5 -14.71 -17.38 49.10
N LEU A 6 -15.19 -16.17 49.36
CA LEU A 6 -15.08 -15.02 48.45
C LEU A 6 -13.81 -14.25 48.78
N ASP A 7 -12.85 -14.24 47.86
CA ASP A 7 -11.65 -13.41 47.95
C ASP A 7 -11.99 -11.98 47.49
N PRO A 8 -11.81 -10.94 48.34
CA PRO A 8 -12.20 -9.56 48.03
C PRO A 8 -11.25 -8.84 47.05
N ASN A 9 -10.18 -9.50 46.62
CA ASN A 9 -9.16 -8.95 45.73
C ASN A 9 -9.09 -9.67 44.36
N LEU A 10 -10.11 -10.45 44.00
CA LEU A 10 -10.21 -10.97 42.65
C LEU A 10 -10.45 -9.78 41.69
N PRO A 11 -9.56 -9.53 40.71
CA PRO A 11 -9.84 -8.52 39.69
C PRO A 11 -11.15 -8.90 38.97
N PRO A 12 -11.95 -7.92 38.52
CA PRO A 12 -13.19 -8.22 37.83
C PRO A 12 -12.88 -9.12 36.63
N GLU A 13 -13.58 -10.25 36.53
CA GLU A 13 -13.54 -11.06 35.32
C GLU A 13 -13.90 -10.15 34.13
N PRO A 14 -13.13 -10.21 33.02
CA PRO A 14 -13.46 -9.42 31.85
C PRO A 14 -14.89 -9.75 31.40
N PRO A 15 -15.64 -8.77 30.85
CA PRO A 15 -17.02 -9.00 30.47
C PRO A 15 -17.12 -10.20 29.52
N GLU A 16 -17.98 -11.15 29.84
CA GLU A 16 -18.39 -12.19 28.89
C GLU A 16 -19.13 -11.53 27.73
N GLU A 17 -18.41 -11.17 26.66
CA GLU A 17 -18.98 -10.64 25.42
C GLU A 17 -19.62 -11.77 24.61
N GLY A 18 -20.87 -12.06 24.96
CA GLY A 18 -21.81 -12.79 24.12
C GLY A 18 -22.84 -11.84 23.50
N ALA A 19 -22.53 -11.23 22.35
CA ALA A 19 -23.54 -10.65 21.45
C ALA A 19 -23.02 -10.54 19.99
N SER A 20 -23.24 -11.61 19.24
CA SER A 20 -23.57 -11.71 17.81
C SER A 20 -23.40 -10.51 16.85
N HIS A 21 -22.76 -10.81 15.71
CA HIS A 21 -22.82 -10.19 14.36
C HIS A 21 -21.78 -9.13 13.96
N ALA A 22 -20.68 -9.61 13.40
CA ALA A 22 -20.51 -9.59 11.94
C ALA A 22 -19.69 -10.84 11.56
N PRO A 23 -19.95 -11.51 10.43
CA PRO A 23 -18.94 -12.44 9.94
C PRO A 23 -17.68 -11.60 9.73
N GLU A 24 -16.57 -12.00 10.33
CA GLU A 24 -15.26 -11.69 9.76
C GLU A 24 -15.25 -12.28 8.36
N GLN A 25 -15.80 -11.53 7.41
CA GLN A 25 -15.38 -11.63 6.03
C GLN A 25 -13.91 -11.25 6.09
N LYS A 26 -13.03 -12.26 6.24
CA LYS A 26 -11.72 -12.18 5.59
C LYS A 26 -12.04 -11.60 4.21
N PRO A 27 -11.50 -10.44 3.83
CA PRO A 27 -11.73 -9.94 2.48
C PRO A 27 -11.46 -11.13 1.60
N SER A 28 -12.46 -11.59 0.85
CA SER A 28 -12.17 -12.48 -0.25
C SER A 28 -11.07 -11.72 -0.98
N LEU A 29 -9.87 -12.29 -1.03
CA LEU A 29 -8.82 -11.75 -1.88
C LEU A 29 -9.45 -11.83 -3.28
N GLY A 30 -10.17 -10.78 -3.67
CA GLY A 30 -10.77 -10.65 -4.98
C GLY A 30 -9.66 -10.86 -5.98
N SER A 31 -10.02 -11.27 -7.19
CA SER A 31 -9.06 -11.52 -8.27
C SER A 31 -8.01 -10.40 -8.31
N PRO A 32 -6.71 -10.72 -8.41
CA PRO A 32 -5.65 -9.72 -8.41
C PRO A 32 -5.93 -8.63 -9.44
N HIS A 33 -5.63 -7.38 -9.09
CA HIS A 33 -5.64 -6.29 -10.07
C HIS A 33 -4.33 -6.33 -10.84
N ALA A 34 -4.39 -6.72 -12.12
CA ALA A 34 -3.24 -6.62 -13.00
C ALA A 34 -2.90 -5.14 -13.20
N VAL A 35 -1.71 -4.74 -12.76
CA VAL A 35 -1.19 -3.38 -12.90
C VAL A 35 -0.06 -3.38 -13.92
N LEU A 36 -0.10 -2.42 -14.83
CA LEU A 36 0.95 -2.12 -15.80
C LEU A 36 1.46 -0.70 -15.56
N ILE A 37 2.76 -0.55 -15.42
CA ILE A 37 3.43 0.74 -15.33
C ILE A 37 4.37 0.90 -16.52
N ILE A 38 4.27 2.05 -17.18
CA ILE A 38 5.14 2.48 -18.27
C ILE A 38 5.94 3.68 -17.78
N PHE A 39 7.26 3.59 -17.81
CA PHE A 39 8.15 4.69 -17.43
C PHE A 39 8.62 5.46 -18.65
N GLU A 40 8.72 6.78 -18.56
CA GLU A 40 9.23 7.62 -19.66
C GLU A 40 10.72 7.34 -19.94
N SER A 41 11.48 7.02 -18.90
CA SER A 41 12.93 6.78 -18.93
C SER A 41 13.34 5.42 -19.48
N SER A 42 12.40 4.52 -19.77
CA SER A 42 12.72 3.12 -20.11
C SER A 42 11.70 2.53 -21.07
N PRO A 43 12.14 1.79 -22.12
CA PRO A 43 11.23 1.03 -22.97
C PRO A 43 10.67 -0.21 -22.27
N LYS A 44 11.20 -0.58 -21.09
CA LYS A 44 10.69 -1.70 -20.30
C LYS A 44 9.44 -1.26 -19.53
N THR A 45 8.46 -2.13 -19.48
CA THR A 45 7.29 -1.99 -18.62
C THR A 45 7.46 -2.79 -17.33
N LEU A 46 6.74 -2.37 -16.29
CA LEU A 46 6.62 -3.10 -15.04
C LEU A 46 5.19 -3.62 -14.94
N GLN A 47 5.03 -4.94 -14.81
CA GLN A 47 3.73 -5.58 -14.64
C GLN A 47 3.73 -6.41 -13.37
N PHE A 48 2.63 -6.34 -12.60
CA PHE A 48 2.46 -7.13 -11.38
C PHE A 48 0.98 -7.25 -11.01
N ASP A 49 0.69 -8.24 -10.18
CA ASP A 49 -0.63 -8.46 -9.58
C ASP A 49 -0.72 -7.75 -8.22
N LEU A 50 -1.67 -6.83 -8.08
CA LEU A 50 -1.96 -6.16 -6.82
C LEU A 50 -3.08 -6.90 -6.07
N ILE A 51 -2.69 -7.56 -4.97
CA ILE A 51 -3.59 -8.41 -4.16
C ILE A 51 -4.16 -7.64 -2.96
N ASP A 52 -3.30 -7.04 -2.13
CA ASP A 52 -3.68 -6.20 -0.98
C ASP A 52 -2.97 -4.85 -1.10
N ARG A 53 -1.64 -4.88 -0.97
CA ARG A 53 -0.79 -3.71 -1.13
C ARG A 53 0.56 -4.09 -1.72
N VAL A 54 1.24 -3.11 -2.29
CA VAL A 54 2.64 -3.26 -2.71
C VAL A 54 3.42 -1.98 -2.44
N THR A 55 4.62 -2.12 -1.93
CA THR A 55 5.54 -1.00 -1.70
C THR A 55 6.49 -0.87 -2.88
N ILE A 56 6.51 0.32 -3.47
CA ILE A 56 7.37 0.65 -4.60
C ILE A 56 8.46 1.60 -4.12
N GLY A 57 9.70 1.32 -4.52
CA GLY A 57 10.81 2.18 -4.22
C GLY A 57 12.10 1.64 -4.82
N ARG A 58 13.22 2.07 -4.25
CA ARG A 58 14.54 1.68 -4.72
C ARG A 58 15.20 0.69 -3.75
N ARG A 59 15.59 -0.48 -4.26
CA ARG A 59 16.37 -1.47 -3.50
C ARG A 59 17.71 -0.89 -3.06
N SER A 60 18.15 -1.25 -1.87
CA SER A 60 19.41 -0.78 -1.26
C SER A 60 20.04 -1.92 -0.47
N GLU A 61 21.35 -1.93 -0.25
CA GLU A 61 21.98 -3.02 0.53
C GLU A 61 21.62 -2.99 2.02
N ALA A 62 21.16 -1.83 2.51
CA ALA A 62 20.82 -1.62 3.92
C ALA A 62 19.39 -1.11 4.09
N GLY A 63 18.73 -1.62 5.13
CA GLY A 63 17.38 -1.26 5.54
C GLY A 63 16.31 -2.13 4.91
N GLN A 64 15.05 -1.72 5.12
CA GLN A 64 13.89 -2.38 4.56
C GLN A 64 13.87 -2.25 3.03
N GLN A 65 13.54 -3.35 2.36
CA GLN A 65 13.43 -3.40 0.91
C GLN A 65 12.00 -3.11 0.46
N PRO A 66 11.81 -2.45 -0.69
CA PRO A 66 10.51 -2.40 -1.33
C PRO A 66 10.17 -3.77 -1.94
N ASP A 67 8.89 -4.03 -2.09
CA ASP A 67 8.39 -5.22 -2.80
C ASP A 67 8.77 -5.13 -4.29
N ILE A 68 8.67 -3.92 -4.86
CA ILE A 68 9.04 -3.62 -6.24
C ILE A 68 10.19 -2.62 -6.26
N ASP A 69 11.28 -3.02 -6.92
CA ASP A 69 12.44 -2.15 -7.16
C ASP A 69 12.33 -1.41 -8.50
N VAL A 70 12.36 -0.08 -8.45
CA VAL A 70 12.34 0.77 -9.65
C VAL A 70 13.72 1.26 -10.08
N ALA A 71 14.81 0.79 -9.45
CA ALA A 71 16.16 1.09 -9.90
C ALA A 71 16.41 0.75 -11.38
N PRO A 72 15.94 -0.38 -11.93
CA PRO A 72 16.09 -0.72 -13.35
C PRO A 72 15.41 0.25 -14.33
N PHE A 73 14.52 1.11 -13.85
CA PHE A 73 13.81 2.12 -14.63
C PHE A 73 14.35 3.53 -14.39
N GLY A 74 15.51 3.68 -13.73
CA GLY A 74 16.11 4.97 -13.43
C GLY A 74 15.72 5.57 -12.07
N GLY A 75 15.18 4.76 -11.15
CA GLY A 75 14.77 5.23 -9.83
C GLY A 75 15.87 5.90 -9.00
N PHE A 76 17.11 5.42 -9.07
CA PHE A 76 18.23 6.02 -8.32
C PHE A 76 18.56 7.45 -8.77
N PRO A 77 18.92 7.72 -10.05
CA PRO A 77 19.20 9.07 -10.51
C PRO A 77 17.99 10.00 -10.39
N ALA A 78 16.76 9.47 -10.47
CA ALA A 78 15.54 10.24 -10.28
C ALA A 78 15.23 10.59 -8.80
N GLY A 79 16.06 10.12 -7.86
CA GLY A 79 15.91 10.40 -6.44
C GLY A 79 14.73 9.68 -5.78
N VAL A 80 14.40 8.48 -6.25
CA VAL A 80 13.39 7.63 -5.62
C VAL A 80 13.94 7.08 -4.28
N SER A 81 13.21 7.36 -3.19
CA SER A 81 13.40 6.77 -1.86
C SER A 81 13.38 5.23 -1.86
N ARG A 82 13.97 4.63 -0.82
CA ARG A 82 14.00 3.16 -0.67
C ARG A 82 12.62 2.55 -0.55
N LEU A 83 11.79 3.16 0.30
CA LEU A 83 10.34 2.99 0.35
C LEU A 83 9.78 4.35 -0.05
N HIS A 84 9.12 4.45 -1.21
CA HIS A 84 8.68 5.74 -1.74
C HIS A 84 7.18 5.88 -1.65
N VAL A 85 6.47 4.91 -2.23
CA VAL A 85 5.01 4.85 -2.21
C VAL A 85 4.54 3.47 -1.87
N ARG A 86 3.31 3.40 -1.41
CA ARG A 86 2.57 2.16 -1.28
C ARG A 86 1.30 2.29 -2.11
N LEU A 87 1.05 1.27 -2.94
CA LEU A 87 -0.23 1.11 -3.60
C LEU A 87 -1.08 0.18 -2.75
N HIS A 88 -2.32 0.56 -2.52
CA HIS A 88 -3.33 -0.24 -1.83
C HIS A 88 -4.43 -0.58 -2.83
N ARG A 89 -4.95 -1.80 -2.74
CA ARG A 89 -6.19 -2.16 -3.40
C ARG A 89 -7.34 -2.01 -2.43
N VAL A 90 -8.33 -1.22 -2.80
CA VAL A 90 -9.61 -1.10 -2.08
C VAL A 90 -10.72 -1.37 -3.07
N ASP A 91 -11.32 -2.55 -2.95
CA ASP A 91 -12.27 -3.11 -3.93
C ASP A 91 -11.67 -3.11 -5.35
N LYS A 92 -12.23 -2.26 -6.22
CA LYS A 92 -11.86 -2.09 -7.63
C LYS A 92 -10.96 -0.88 -7.86
N ASN A 93 -10.58 -0.17 -6.80
CA ASN A 93 -9.78 1.04 -6.88
C ASN A 93 -8.35 0.77 -6.43
N ILE A 94 -7.42 1.49 -7.05
CA ILE A 94 -6.04 1.58 -6.59
C ILE A 94 -5.86 2.93 -5.91
N ILE A 95 -5.29 2.89 -4.72
CA ILE A 95 -4.99 4.07 -3.90
C ILE A 95 -3.48 4.16 -3.74
N ILE A 96 -2.92 5.36 -3.91
CA ILE A 96 -1.51 5.64 -3.62
C ILE A 96 -1.35 6.35 -2.29
N GLU A 97 -0.29 6.00 -1.58
CA GLU A 97 0.17 6.64 -0.36
C GLU A 97 1.65 6.99 -0.53
N ASP A 98 2.03 8.26 -0.32
CA ASP A 98 3.43 8.64 -0.21
C ASP A 98 3.97 8.30 1.18
N LEU A 99 5.08 7.55 1.24
CA LEU A 99 5.67 7.04 2.49
C LEU A 99 6.69 8.03 3.09
N ALA A 100 6.34 9.32 3.12
CA ALA A 100 7.24 10.41 3.49
C ALA A 100 8.53 10.41 2.66
N SER A 101 8.35 10.33 1.34
CA SER A 101 9.46 10.28 0.41
C SER A 101 10.26 11.59 0.39
N ARG A 102 11.57 11.51 0.14
CA ARG A 102 12.44 12.70 0.16
C ARG A 102 12.10 13.72 -0.93
N ASN A 103 11.70 13.24 -2.12
CA ASN A 103 11.50 14.09 -3.30
C ASN A 103 10.01 14.21 -3.71
N GLY A 104 9.11 13.62 -2.93
CA GLY A 104 7.66 13.70 -3.13
C GLY A 104 7.12 12.78 -4.22
N THR A 105 5.82 12.54 -4.11
CA THR A 105 4.99 11.83 -5.09
C THR A 105 3.98 12.79 -5.70
N PHE A 106 3.73 12.66 -6.99
CA PHE A 106 2.81 13.52 -7.74
C PHE A 106 1.90 12.68 -8.65
N LEU A 107 0.63 13.05 -8.72
CA LEU A 107 -0.35 12.54 -9.69
C LEU A 107 -0.80 13.69 -10.58
N ASP A 108 -0.62 13.60 -11.90
CA ASP A 108 -0.89 14.69 -12.85
C ASP A 108 -0.32 16.05 -12.38
N GLU A 109 0.93 16.03 -11.89
CA GLU A 109 1.66 17.17 -11.29
C GLU A 109 1.10 17.75 -9.98
N VAL A 110 0.03 17.18 -9.44
CA VAL A 110 -0.47 17.53 -8.09
C VAL A 110 0.24 16.66 -7.06
N GLN A 111 0.84 17.30 -6.06
CA GLN A 111 1.55 16.58 -5.00
C GLN A 111 0.59 15.79 -4.11
N VAL A 112 0.92 14.52 -3.86
CA VAL A 112 0.30 13.69 -2.83
C VAL A 112 0.98 14.00 -1.51
N LYS A 113 0.23 14.38 -0.47
CA LYS A 113 0.84 14.63 0.84
C LYS A 113 1.29 13.31 1.47
N PRO A 114 2.42 13.28 2.20
CA PRO A 114 2.84 12.10 2.95
C PRO A 114 1.72 11.53 3.83
N GLY A 115 1.49 10.22 3.73
CA GLY A 115 0.45 9.49 4.46
C GLY A 115 -1.00 9.70 3.97
N GLU A 116 -1.22 10.58 2.98
CA GLU A 116 -2.54 10.76 2.37
C GLU A 116 -2.86 9.60 1.42
N LEU A 117 -4.07 9.07 1.53
CA LEU A 117 -4.59 8.00 0.67
C LEU A 117 -5.34 8.63 -0.51
N VAL A 118 -4.72 8.65 -1.68
CA VAL A 118 -5.27 9.29 -2.88
C VAL A 118 -5.64 8.23 -3.92
N PRO A 119 -6.89 8.19 -4.41
CA PRO A 119 -7.29 7.26 -5.47
C PRO A 119 -6.60 7.63 -6.79
N ILE A 120 -6.13 6.61 -7.51
CA ILE A 120 -5.51 6.75 -8.83
C ILE A 120 -6.54 6.38 -9.90
N ARG A 121 -6.45 7.03 -11.06
CA ARG A 121 -7.25 6.69 -12.25
C ARG A 121 -6.45 5.83 -13.22
N ASN A 122 -7.12 4.92 -13.92
CA ASN A 122 -6.49 4.16 -15.00
C ASN A 122 -5.94 5.12 -16.09
N GLY A 123 -4.69 4.93 -16.50
CA GLY A 123 -3.97 5.78 -17.46
C GLY A 123 -3.44 7.08 -16.87
N GLN A 124 -3.53 7.28 -15.57
CA GLN A 124 -3.07 8.50 -14.92
C GLN A 124 -1.54 8.61 -14.94
N SER A 125 -1.04 9.85 -15.09
CA SER A 125 0.39 10.10 -14.97
C SER A 125 0.79 10.22 -13.50
N PHE A 126 1.96 9.68 -13.16
CA PHE A 126 2.54 9.82 -11.84
C PHE A 126 4.01 10.18 -11.93
N ARG A 127 4.54 10.72 -10.83
CA ARG A 127 5.96 11.00 -10.68
C ARG A 127 6.43 10.68 -9.26
N LEU A 128 7.50 9.90 -9.15
CA LEU A 128 8.21 9.57 -7.90
C LEU A 128 9.56 10.30 -7.91
N GLY A 129 9.69 11.40 -7.16
CA GLY A 129 10.81 12.32 -7.34
C GLY A 129 10.85 12.87 -8.77
N ALA A 130 11.83 12.48 -9.58
CA ALA A 130 11.89 12.83 -11.01
C ALA A 130 11.48 11.68 -11.95
N LEU A 131 11.16 10.50 -11.41
CA LEU A 131 10.80 9.32 -12.21
C LEU A 131 9.35 9.42 -12.64
N ARG A 132 9.10 9.72 -13.92
CA ARG A 132 7.75 9.84 -14.49
C ARG A 132 7.29 8.54 -15.14
N GLY A 133 6.00 8.26 -15.02
CA GLY A 133 5.35 7.21 -15.79
C GLY A 133 3.83 7.35 -15.83
N TRP A 134 3.21 6.33 -16.40
CA TRP A 134 1.76 6.13 -16.43
C TRP A 134 1.44 4.77 -15.84
N ILE A 135 0.32 4.71 -15.13
CA ILE A 135 -0.18 3.48 -14.51
C ILE A 135 -1.50 3.09 -15.13
N TYR A 136 -1.60 1.83 -15.54
CA TYR A 136 -2.76 1.23 -16.17
C TYR A 136 -3.21 0.01 -15.37
N PHE A 137 -4.52 -0.16 -15.27
CA PHE A 137 -5.17 -1.30 -14.63
C PHE A 137 -6.61 -1.38 -15.13
N GLU A 138 -7.20 -2.57 -15.10
CA GLU A 138 -8.62 -2.70 -15.40
C GLU A 138 -9.44 -2.20 -14.22
N ASN A 139 -10.39 -1.31 -14.49
CA ASN A 139 -11.51 -1.07 -13.58
C ASN A 139 -12.53 -2.18 -13.84
N THR A 140 -12.34 -3.35 -13.24
CA THR A 140 -13.35 -4.43 -13.36
C THR A 140 -14.63 -4.05 -12.66
#